data_AF-A0A1A8PD99-F1
#
_entry.id   AF-A0A1A8PD99-F1
#
_cell.length_a   1.000
_cell.length_b   1.000
_cell.length_c   1.000
_cell.angle_alpha   90.00
_cell.angle_beta   90.00
_cell.angle_gamma   90.00
#
_symmetry.space_group_name_H-M   'P 1'
#
loop_
_entity.id
_entity.type
_entity.pdbx_description
1 polymer ?
#
loop_
_entity_poly.entity_id
_entity_poly.type
_entity_poly.pdbx_seq_one_letter_code
_entity_poly.pdbx_strand_id
1 'polypeptide(L)'
;VTDAFYLNTFKDRDSILAAIEQVQYDRGGRLNTGAAIKHVQDVHFTKAKGSRKDEGTPQILMLVTGGRSDDDSKTAALSLKNKGVRIFAVGVGNIQDELENLASHSSTVAHADNYLGLSELNEQILEALDEEIKGKPCVDVGEEARSCNVEVLVGFDVSAQNIFTAQTNLQSKMGAILQRISNMASISCSGGQEPTVQVGLLAMDSASQPVQLDFTNNPNKLFEDFRALRG
;
A
#
# COMPACT_ATOMS: atom_id res chain seq x y z
N VAL A 1 -8.19 -2.86 25.94
CA VAL A 1 -9.06 -2.50 24.80
C VAL A 1 -10.48 -2.74 25.25
N THR A 2 -11.37 -1.77 25.10
CA THR A 2 -12.77 -1.85 25.50
C THR A 2 -13.62 -1.88 24.23
N ASP A 3 -14.59 -2.78 24.16
CA ASP A 3 -15.50 -2.89 23.02
C ASP A 3 -16.85 -2.24 23.38
N ALA A 4 -17.30 -1.28 22.57
CA ALA A 4 -18.64 -0.69 22.75
C ALA A 4 -19.74 -1.65 22.27
N PHE A 5 -19.61 -2.17 21.05
CA PHE A 5 -20.52 -3.14 20.44
C PHE A 5 -19.85 -3.84 19.25
N TYR A 6 -20.48 -4.91 18.75
CA TYR A 6 -20.02 -5.73 17.61
C TYR A 6 -20.85 -5.50 16.34
N LEU A 7 -20.36 -5.96 15.18
CA LEU A 7 -21.00 -5.77 13.86
C LEU A 7 -22.42 -6.32 13.76
N ASN A 8 -22.78 -7.33 14.57
CA ASN A 8 -24.12 -7.91 14.61
C ASN A 8 -25.01 -7.43 15.77
N THR A 9 -24.59 -6.40 16.52
CA THR A 9 -25.34 -5.93 17.71
C THR A 9 -26.62 -5.20 17.34
N PHE A 10 -26.56 -4.33 16.33
CA PHE A 10 -27.67 -3.49 15.88
C PHE A 10 -27.97 -3.75 14.40
N LYS A 11 -29.21 -3.51 13.97
CA LYS A 11 -29.69 -3.76 12.60
C LYS A 11 -30.10 -2.50 11.84
N ASP A 12 -30.25 -1.39 12.54
CA ASP A 12 -30.71 -0.11 12.00
C ASP A 12 -29.75 1.03 12.38
N ARG A 13 -29.79 2.08 11.56
CA ARG A 13 -28.90 3.23 11.67
C ARG A 13 -29.09 3.98 13.00
N ASP A 14 -30.33 4.18 13.43
CA ASP A 14 -30.64 5.03 14.57
C ASP A 14 -30.14 4.41 15.87
N SER A 15 -30.26 3.09 16.02
CA SER A 15 -29.69 2.35 17.16
C SER A 15 -28.16 2.40 17.19
N ILE A 16 -27.50 2.35 16.03
CA ILE A 16 -26.03 2.49 15.94
C ILE A 16 -25.61 3.89 16.39
N LEU A 17 -26.28 4.93 15.89
CA LEU A 17 -25.97 6.32 16.26
C LEU A 17 -26.18 6.56 17.76
N ALA A 18 -27.30 6.10 18.32
CA ALA A 18 -27.58 6.20 19.75
C ALA A 18 -26.54 5.45 20.60
N ALA A 19 -26.05 4.29 20.14
CA ALA A 19 -25.00 3.54 20.83
C ALA A 19 -23.65 4.26 20.80
N ILE A 20 -23.30 4.91 19.67
CA ILE A 20 -22.08 5.73 19.54
C ILE A 20 -22.10 6.90 20.53
N GLU A 21 -23.23 7.59 20.66
CA GLU A 21 -23.38 8.71 21.62
C GLU A 21 -23.21 8.29 23.09
N GLN A 22 -23.42 7.01 23.39
CA GLN A 22 -23.28 6.46 24.74
C GLN A 22 -21.87 5.93 25.05
N VAL A 23 -20.96 5.92 24.07
CA VAL A 23 -19.58 5.45 24.28
C VAL A 23 -18.87 6.38 25.26
N GLN A 24 -18.47 5.82 26.39
CA GLN A 24 -17.74 6.57 27.41
C GLN A 24 -16.26 6.59 27.08
N TYR A 25 -15.63 7.75 27.28
CA TYR A 25 -14.19 7.89 27.17
C TYR A 25 -13.50 7.21 28.36
N ASP A 26 -12.91 6.05 28.11
CA ASP A 26 -12.02 5.40 29.07
C ASP A 26 -10.71 6.19 29.16
N ARG A 27 -10.43 6.78 30.32
CA ARG A 27 -9.16 7.47 30.57
C ARG A 27 -8.02 6.44 30.60
N GLY A 28 -7.28 6.33 29.50
CA GLY A 28 -6.02 5.60 29.39
C GLY A 28 -4.86 6.55 29.07
N GLY A 29 -3.70 6.32 29.66
CA GLY A 29 -2.49 7.14 29.44
C GLY A 29 -1.50 6.59 28.41
N ARG A 30 -1.82 5.46 27.75
CA ARG A 30 -0.95 4.80 26.76
C ARG A 30 -1.68 4.61 25.45
N LEU A 31 -1.00 4.85 24.35
CA LEU A 31 -1.54 4.71 23.00
C LEU A 31 -1.03 3.41 22.38
N ASN A 32 -1.69 2.28 22.66
CA ASN A 32 -1.29 0.97 22.12
C ASN A 32 -2.13 0.61 20.89
N THR A 33 -1.89 1.31 19.78
CA THR A 33 -2.62 1.13 18.52
C THR A 33 -2.42 -0.25 17.92
N GLY A 34 -1.22 -0.84 18.03
CA GLY A 34 -0.92 -2.17 17.54
C GLY A 34 -1.72 -3.26 18.26
N ALA A 35 -1.82 -3.18 19.59
CA ALA A 35 -2.67 -4.05 20.38
C ALA A 35 -4.16 -3.90 20.02
N ALA A 36 -4.64 -2.68 19.78
CA ALA A 36 -6.01 -2.44 19.35
C ALA A 36 -6.31 -3.04 17.97
N ILE A 37 -5.40 -2.90 17.01
CA ILE A 37 -5.55 -3.50 15.67
C ILE A 37 -5.61 -5.03 15.76
N LYS A 38 -4.75 -5.66 16.57
CA LYS A 38 -4.79 -7.12 16.80
C LYS A 38 -6.11 -7.55 17.43
N HIS A 39 -6.60 -6.80 18.42
CA HIS A 39 -7.90 -7.07 19.05
C HIS A 39 -9.05 -7.00 18.04
N VAL A 40 -9.10 -5.96 17.19
CA VAL A 40 -10.10 -5.84 16.12
C VAL A 40 -10.03 -7.01 15.15
N GLN A 41 -8.81 -7.40 14.75
CA GLN A 41 -8.59 -8.53 13.87
C GLN A 41 -9.14 -9.84 14.45
N ASP A 42 -8.87 -10.12 15.73
CA ASP A 42 -9.14 -11.42 16.34
C ASP A 42 -10.55 -11.51 16.93
N VAL A 43 -11.21 -10.37 17.19
CA VAL A 43 -12.54 -10.30 17.78
C VAL A 43 -13.59 -9.81 16.79
N HIS A 44 -13.41 -8.63 16.19
CA HIS A 44 -14.45 -7.95 15.42
C HIS A 44 -14.59 -8.48 14.00
N PHE A 45 -13.48 -8.71 13.30
CA PHE A 45 -13.49 -9.28 11.95
C PHE A 45 -13.63 -10.81 11.96
N THR A 46 -14.56 -11.31 12.79
CA THR A 46 -14.91 -12.72 12.90
C THR A 46 -16.39 -12.93 12.61
N LYS A 47 -16.73 -14.10 12.04
CA LYS A 47 -18.12 -14.49 11.78
C LYS A 47 -18.98 -14.47 13.05
N ALA A 48 -18.40 -14.87 14.18
CA ALA A 48 -19.08 -14.87 15.48
C ALA A 48 -19.54 -13.46 15.92
N LYS A 49 -18.85 -12.42 15.48
CA LYS A 49 -19.18 -11.01 15.77
C LYS A 49 -19.85 -10.29 14.60
N GLY A 50 -20.27 -11.02 13.57
CA GLY A 50 -21.05 -10.48 12.46
C GLY A 50 -20.26 -10.08 11.22
N SER A 51 -18.95 -10.35 11.17
CA SER A 51 -18.18 -10.12 9.96
C SER A 51 -18.67 -11.04 8.84
N ARG A 52 -18.90 -10.46 7.67
CA ARG A 52 -19.30 -11.12 6.42
C ARG A 52 -18.14 -11.20 5.42
N LYS A 53 -16.91 -11.24 5.94
CA LYS A 53 -15.71 -11.36 5.12
C LYS A 53 -15.78 -12.56 4.16
N ASP A 54 -16.27 -13.70 4.65
CA ASP A 54 -16.41 -14.93 3.86
C ASP A 54 -17.50 -14.84 2.77
N GLU A 55 -18.37 -13.83 2.84
CA GLU A 55 -19.41 -13.53 1.85
C GLU A 55 -18.93 -12.48 0.83
N GLY A 56 -17.65 -12.11 0.84
CA GLY A 56 -17.08 -11.10 -0.05
C GLY A 56 -17.42 -9.66 0.31
N THR A 57 -18.01 -9.42 1.49
CA THR A 57 -18.29 -8.05 1.95
C THR A 57 -16.97 -7.32 2.25
N PRO A 58 -16.73 -6.10 1.72
CA PRO A 58 -15.55 -5.31 2.06
C PRO A 58 -15.41 -5.13 3.58
N GLN A 59 -14.22 -5.39 4.11
CA GLN A 59 -13.92 -5.22 5.53
C GLN A 59 -13.13 -3.93 5.70
N ILE A 60 -13.67 -2.99 6.48
CA ILE A 60 -13.11 -1.65 6.62
C ILE A 60 -12.90 -1.35 8.09
N LEU A 61 -11.68 -0.93 8.44
CA LEU A 61 -11.31 -0.38 9.74
C LEU A 61 -11.05 1.12 9.58
N MET A 62 -11.88 1.95 10.20
CA MET A 62 -11.58 3.37 10.39
C MET A 62 -10.88 3.55 11.73
N LEU A 63 -9.61 3.90 11.69
CA LEU A 63 -8.75 4.08 12.85
C LEU A 63 -8.55 5.58 13.09
N VAL A 64 -9.04 6.06 14.22
CA VAL A 64 -8.86 7.46 14.65
C VAL A 64 -7.83 7.49 15.77
N THR A 65 -6.73 8.23 15.58
CA THR A 65 -5.68 8.39 16.62
C THR A 65 -5.20 9.84 16.73
N GLY A 66 -4.96 10.29 17.96
CA GLY A 66 -4.42 11.63 18.24
C GLY A 66 -2.91 11.64 18.51
N GLY A 67 -2.22 10.51 18.34
CA GLY A 67 -0.82 10.38 18.71
C GLY A 67 -0.14 9.17 18.05
N ARG A 68 1.19 9.15 18.15
CA ARG A 68 1.99 7.98 17.78
C ARG A 68 1.75 6.83 18.74
N SER A 69 1.81 5.61 18.22
CA SER A 69 1.67 4.42 19.05
C SER A 69 2.89 4.19 19.94
N ASP A 70 2.67 3.69 21.15
CA ASP A 70 3.69 3.22 22.10
C ASP A 70 4.14 1.78 21.81
N ASP A 71 3.48 1.10 20.87
CA ASP A 71 3.76 -0.28 20.45
C ASP A 71 3.91 -0.41 18.92
N ASP A 72 4.25 -1.62 18.44
CA ASP A 72 4.44 -1.89 17.01
C ASP A 72 3.09 -1.97 16.27
N SER A 73 2.58 -0.78 15.94
CA SER A 73 1.35 -0.55 15.18
C SER A 73 1.50 -0.93 13.71
N LYS A 74 2.68 -0.70 13.12
CA LYS A 74 2.99 -0.99 11.71
C LYS A 74 2.85 -2.47 11.37
N THR A 75 3.46 -3.35 12.16
CA THR A 75 3.37 -4.80 11.93
C THR A 75 1.93 -5.30 12.11
N ALA A 76 1.22 -4.77 13.09
CA ALA A 76 -0.19 -5.10 13.31
C ALA A 76 -1.07 -4.67 12.12
N ALA A 77 -0.89 -3.44 11.64
CA ALA A 77 -1.60 -2.92 10.47
C ALA A 77 -1.30 -3.76 9.22
N LEU A 78 -0.04 -4.13 8.98
CA LEU A 78 0.35 -4.96 7.84
C LEU A 78 -0.33 -6.34 7.89
N SER A 79 -0.38 -6.98 9.05
CA SER A 79 -1.09 -8.25 9.25
C SER A 79 -2.58 -8.14 8.90
N LEU A 80 -3.23 -7.06 9.37
CA LEU A 80 -4.65 -6.82 9.11
C LEU A 80 -4.91 -6.54 7.63
N LYS A 81 -4.05 -5.72 6.99
CA LYS A 81 -4.08 -5.45 5.54
C LYS A 81 -3.95 -6.72 4.70
N ASN A 82 -3.01 -7.59 5.04
CA ASN A 82 -2.82 -8.89 4.37
C ASN A 82 -4.03 -9.83 4.51
N LYS A 83 -4.87 -9.61 5.54
CA LYS A 83 -6.16 -10.31 5.70
C LYS A 83 -7.28 -9.68 4.88
N GLY A 84 -6.99 -8.75 3.96
CA GLY A 84 -7.97 -8.14 3.07
C GLY A 84 -8.85 -7.08 3.75
N VAL A 85 -8.40 -6.53 4.88
CA VAL A 85 -9.10 -5.43 5.56
C VAL A 85 -8.49 -4.11 5.13
N ARG A 86 -9.33 -3.15 4.74
CA ARG A 86 -8.94 -1.80 4.39
C ARG A 86 -8.86 -0.93 5.65
N ILE A 87 -7.71 -0.34 5.91
CA ILE A 87 -7.48 0.58 7.03
C ILE A 87 -7.50 2.02 6.52
N PHE A 88 -8.42 2.82 7.05
CA PHE A 88 -8.47 4.27 6.94
C PHE A 88 -7.87 4.86 8.21
N ALA A 89 -6.77 5.62 8.10
CA ALA A 89 -6.12 6.23 9.26
C ALA A 89 -6.46 7.72 9.29
N VAL A 90 -7.16 8.13 10.34
CA VAL A 90 -7.57 9.51 10.59
C VAL A 90 -6.82 10.02 11.81
N GLY A 91 -6.18 11.18 11.71
CA GLY A 91 -5.46 11.71 12.85
C GLY A 91 -5.40 13.23 12.89
N VAL A 92 -5.15 13.74 14.11
CA VAL A 92 -5.03 15.16 14.39
C VAL A 92 -3.63 15.49 14.92
N GLY A 93 -3.02 16.55 14.40
CA GLY A 93 -1.69 17.01 14.82
C GLY A 93 -0.54 16.30 14.10
N ASN A 94 0.71 16.50 14.53
CA ASN A 94 1.89 16.10 13.76
C ASN A 94 2.20 14.58 13.86
N ILE A 95 1.39 13.75 13.20
CA ILE A 95 1.47 12.28 13.24
C ILE A 95 1.34 11.62 11.84
N GLN A 96 1.59 12.38 10.78
CA GLN A 96 1.41 11.93 9.39
C GLN A 96 2.15 10.61 9.09
N ASP A 97 3.37 10.46 9.59
CA ASP A 97 4.19 9.26 9.41
C ASP A 97 3.58 8.02 10.07
N GLU A 98 2.95 8.17 11.22
CA GLU A 98 2.20 7.10 11.88
C GLU A 98 0.98 6.71 11.05
N LEU A 99 0.22 7.70 10.56
CA LEU A 99 -0.98 7.47 9.75
C LEU A 99 -0.64 6.73 8.44
N GLU A 100 0.46 7.10 7.78
CA GLU A 100 0.92 6.43 6.55
C GLU A 100 1.36 4.98 6.78
N ASN A 101 1.97 4.68 7.94
CA ASN A 101 2.32 3.30 8.28
C ASN A 101 1.07 2.44 8.55
N LEU A 102 0.03 3.05 9.12
CA LEU A 102 -1.23 2.39 9.48
C LEU A 102 -2.15 2.18 8.27
N ALA A 103 -2.41 3.24 7.51
CA ALA A 103 -3.32 3.23 6.38
C ALA A 103 -2.94 2.19 5.32
N SER A 104 -3.91 1.80 4.51
CA SER A 104 -3.66 0.84 3.42
C SER A 104 -3.07 1.48 2.18
N HIS A 105 -3.53 2.70 1.87
CA HIS A 105 -3.02 3.54 0.79
C HIS A 105 -2.90 4.98 1.26
N SER A 106 -2.15 5.78 0.52
CA SER A 106 -2.08 7.24 0.72
C SER A 106 -3.46 7.90 0.63
N SER A 107 -4.36 7.41 -0.24
CA SER A 107 -5.74 7.90 -0.35
C SER A 107 -6.62 7.61 0.87
N THR A 108 -6.18 6.68 1.75
CA THR A 108 -6.89 6.31 2.98
C THR A 108 -6.27 6.95 4.23
N VAL A 109 -5.41 7.95 4.05
CA VAL A 109 -4.89 8.80 5.12
C VAL A 109 -5.67 10.10 5.13
N ALA A 110 -6.25 10.44 6.27
CA ALA A 110 -6.90 11.73 6.49
C ALA A 110 -6.28 12.41 7.70
N HIS A 111 -5.83 13.64 7.51
CA HIS A 111 -5.06 14.38 8.51
C HIS A 111 -5.65 15.77 8.68
N ALA A 112 -5.88 16.17 9.92
CA ALA A 112 -6.29 17.52 10.26
C ALA A 112 -5.29 18.16 11.23
N ASP A 113 -5.06 19.45 11.07
CA ASP A 113 -4.18 20.20 11.99
C ASP A 113 -4.78 20.31 13.41
N ASN A 114 -6.11 20.33 13.50
CA ASN A 114 -6.84 20.42 14.75
C ASN A 114 -8.23 19.75 14.63
N TYR A 115 -8.92 19.58 15.76
CA TYR A 115 -10.22 18.91 15.81
C TYR A 115 -11.33 19.61 15.01
N LEU A 116 -11.23 20.92 14.74
CA LEU A 116 -12.22 21.64 13.91
C LEU A 116 -12.14 21.18 12.45
N GLY A 117 -10.92 20.91 11.96
CA GLY A 117 -10.65 20.41 10.61
C GLY A 117 -11.13 18.97 10.36
N LEU A 118 -11.50 18.20 11.39
CA LEU A 118 -12.05 16.84 11.18
C LEU A 118 -13.33 16.87 10.34
N SER A 119 -14.11 17.95 10.44
CA SER A 119 -15.32 18.12 9.64
C SER A 119 -15.04 18.29 8.14
N GLU A 120 -13.86 18.82 7.79
CA GLU A 120 -13.39 19.03 6.42
C GLU A 120 -12.92 17.71 5.79
N LEU A 121 -12.56 16.72 6.60
CA LEU A 121 -12.14 15.39 6.14
C LEU A 121 -13.30 14.51 5.66
N ASN A 122 -14.55 14.92 5.92
CA ASN A 122 -15.72 14.12 5.61
C ASN A 122 -15.80 13.79 4.11
N GLU A 123 -15.60 14.77 3.23
CA GLU A 123 -15.69 14.55 1.77
C GLU A 123 -14.60 13.59 1.30
N GLN A 124 -13.34 13.81 1.71
CA GLN A 124 -12.21 12.93 1.36
C GLN A 124 -12.45 11.48 1.83
N ILE A 125 -12.91 11.29 3.07
CA ILE A 125 -13.18 9.97 3.62
C ILE A 125 -14.32 9.30 2.87
N LEU A 126 -15.39 10.04 2.56
CA LEU A 126 -16.55 9.51 1.83
C LEU A 126 -16.18 9.10 0.40
N GLU A 127 -15.38 9.90 -0.30
CA GLU A 127 -14.89 9.56 -1.64
C GLU A 127 -14.04 8.28 -1.62
N ALA A 128 -13.04 8.21 -0.74
CA ALA A 128 -12.19 7.03 -0.63
C ALA A 128 -12.97 5.77 -0.17
N LEU A 129 -14.01 5.96 0.67
CA LEU A 129 -14.90 4.88 1.08
C LEU A 129 -15.78 4.39 -0.08
N ASP A 130 -16.32 5.31 -0.89
CA ASP A 130 -17.13 5.00 -2.06
C ASP A 130 -16.32 4.26 -3.13
N GLU A 131 -15.07 4.66 -3.38
CA GLU A 131 -14.14 3.92 -4.25
C GLU A 131 -13.87 2.50 -3.75
N GLU A 132 -13.75 2.30 -2.44
CA GLU A 132 -13.51 0.97 -1.86
C GLU A 132 -14.77 0.08 -1.93
N ILE A 133 -15.96 0.65 -1.70
CA ILE A 133 -17.23 -0.09 -1.71
C ILE A 133 -17.67 -0.45 -3.12
N LYS A 134 -17.54 0.48 -4.08
CA LYS A 134 -17.80 0.20 -5.50
C LYS A 134 -16.83 -0.84 -6.06
N GLY A 135 -15.75 -1.12 -5.33
CA GLY A 135 -14.52 -1.68 -5.85
C GLY A 135 -13.92 -0.68 -6.83
N LYS A 136 -12.62 -0.73 -7.08
CA LYS A 136 -12.16 -0.27 -8.39
C LYS A 136 -12.98 -1.07 -9.40
N PRO A 137 -13.78 -0.43 -10.29
CA PRO A 137 -14.07 -1.11 -11.52
C PRO A 137 -12.69 -1.40 -12.08
N CYS A 138 -12.29 -2.67 -12.10
CA CYS A 138 -11.53 -3.12 -13.24
C CYS A 138 -12.36 -2.60 -14.40
N VAL A 139 -11.91 -1.54 -15.06
CA VAL A 139 -12.65 -1.04 -16.19
C VAL A 139 -12.58 -2.20 -17.16
N ASP A 140 -13.65 -3.00 -17.18
CA ASP A 140 -14.05 -3.83 -18.29
C ASP A 140 -14.39 -2.84 -19.41
N VAL A 141 -13.38 -2.10 -19.87
CA VAL A 141 -13.37 -1.57 -21.21
C VAL A 141 -13.37 -2.84 -22.02
N GLY A 142 -14.46 -3.03 -22.76
CA GLY A 142 -14.64 -4.16 -23.65
C GLY A 142 -13.36 -4.47 -24.40
N GLU A 143 -13.13 -5.76 -24.58
CA GLU A 143 -12.09 -6.36 -25.41
C GLU A 143 -11.89 -5.58 -26.72
N GLU A 144 -10.98 -4.62 -26.69
CA GLU A 144 -9.92 -4.59 -27.67
C GLU A 144 -8.67 -4.99 -26.90
N ALA A 145 -7.99 -6.03 -27.39
CA ALA A 145 -6.83 -6.63 -26.75
C ALA A 145 -5.84 -5.55 -26.29
N ARG A 146 -5.90 -5.17 -25.01
CA ARG A 146 -4.89 -4.29 -24.42
C ARG A 146 -3.58 -5.06 -24.47
N SER A 147 -2.62 -4.54 -25.23
CA SER A 147 -1.28 -5.09 -25.24
C SER A 147 -0.75 -5.07 -23.80
N CYS A 148 -0.41 -6.25 -23.28
CA CYS A 148 0.13 -6.40 -21.93
C CYS A 148 1.59 -5.93 -21.93
N ASN A 149 1.80 -4.62 -21.96
CA ASN A 149 3.14 -4.02 -21.97
C ASN A 149 3.51 -3.63 -20.53
N VAL A 150 4.72 -4.00 -20.10
CA VAL A 150 5.28 -3.61 -18.80
C VAL A 150 6.58 -2.86 -19.05
N GLU A 151 6.67 -1.63 -18.54
CA GLU A 151 7.90 -0.83 -18.60
C GLU A 151 8.55 -0.79 -17.21
N VAL A 152 9.83 -1.15 -17.14
CA VAL A 152 10.60 -1.19 -15.89
C VAL A 152 11.80 -0.28 -16.01
N LEU A 153 11.88 0.77 -15.18
CA LEU A 153 13.06 1.63 -15.07
C LEU A 153 13.88 1.22 -13.84
N VAL A 154 15.14 0.86 -14.04
CA VAL A 154 16.07 0.52 -12.96
C VAL A 154 17.02 1.69 -12.73
N GLY A 155 16.93 2.33 -11.57
CA GLY A 155 17.85 3.39 -11.14
C GLY A 155 18.78 2.92 -10.02
N PHE A 156 20.02 3.40 -10.00
CA PHE A 156 20.97 3.17 -8.91
C PHE A 156 21.19 4.43 -8.10
N ASP A 157 21.04 4.31 -6.78
CA ASP A 157 21.51 5.33 -5.84
C ASP A 157 23.02 5.15 -5.65
N VAL A 158 23.80 6.10 -6.16
CA VAL A 158 25.26 6.06 -6.07
C VAL A 158 25.79 7.35 -5.45
N SER A 159 26.26 7.23 -4.22
CA SER A 159 27.02 8.27 -3.55
C SER A 159 28.42 8.35 -4.19
N ALA A 160 28.55 9.16 -5.23
CA ALA A 160 29.78 9.69 -5.82
C ALA A 160 30.83 8.71 -6.39
N GLN A 161 30.73 7.40 -6.19
CA GLN A 161 31.61 6.41 -6.81
C GLN A 161 30.89 5.64 -7.90
N ASN A 162 31.56 5.41 -9.03
CA ASN A 162 31.04 4.57 -10.11
C ASN A 162 30.50 3.25 -9.55
N ILE A 163 29.27 2.90 -9.92
CA ILE A 163 28.54 1.71 -9.46
C ILE A 163 29.31 0.40 -9.72
N PHE A 164 30.12 0.35 -10.79
CA PHE A 164 30.99 -0.79 -11.12
C PHE A 164 32.19 -0.93 -10.18
N THR A 165 32.65 0.18 -9.60
CA THR A 165 33.76 0.20 -8.64
C THR A 165 33.26 -0.15 -7.24
N ALA A 166 32.08 0.36 -6.86
CA ALA A 166 31.50 0.11 -5.56
C ALA A 166 31.06 -1.35 -5.36
N GLN A 167 30.59 -2.02 -6.41
CA GLN A 167 29.99 -3.36 -6.32
C GLN A 167 30.44 -4.27 -7.48
N THR A 168 31.59 -4.93 -7.35
CA THR A 168 32.15 -5.84 -8.37
C THR A 168 31.23 -7.02 -8.74
N ASN A 169 30.35 -7.42 -7.82
CA ASN A 169 29.36 -8.48 -8.03
C ASN A 169 28.03 -7.97 -8.62
N LEU A 170 27.84 -6.65 -8.73
CA LEU A 170 26.57 -6.10 -9.21
C LEU A 170 26.33 -6.50 -10.67
N GLN A 171 27.38 -6.51 -11.50
CA GLN A 171 27.25 -6.83 -12.91
C GLN A 171 26.68 -8.24 -13.15
N SER A 172 27.20 -9.26 -12.47
CA SER A 172 26.69 -10.63 -12.62
C SER A 172 25.27 -10.78 -12.06
N LYS A 173 24.96 -10.11 -10.95
CA LYS A 173 23.60 -10.10 -10.38
C LYS A 173 22.61 -9.34 -11.26
N MET A 174 23.03 -8.24 -11.87
CA MET A 174 22.19 -7.41 -12.74
C MET A 174 21.80 -8.18 -13.99
N GLY A 175 22.73 -8.91 -14.62
CA GLY A 175 22.39 -9.79 -15.74
C GLY A 175 21.29 -10.80 -15.38
N ALA A 176 21.37 -11.42 -14.20
CA ALA A 176 20.34 -12.34 -13.72
C ALA A 176 19.00 -11.66 -13.42
N ILE A 177 19.02 -10.43 -12.88
CA ILE A 177 17.81 -9.64 -12.59
C ILE A 177 17.13 -9.22 -13.89
N LEU A 178 17.86 -8.63 -14.83
CA LEU A 178 17.33 -8.19 -16.13
C LEU A 178 16.77 -9.36 -16.95
N GLN A 179 17.42 -10.53 -16.89
CA GLN A 179 16.91 -11.76 -17.48
C GLN A 179 15.62 -12.25 -16.83
N ARG A 180 15.49 -12.17 -15.50
CA ARG A 180 14.25 -12.56 -14.82
C ARG A 180 13.10 -11.60 -15.09
N ILE A 181 13.38 -10.30 -15.16
CA ILE A 181 12.38 -9.28 -15.48
C ILE A 181 11.90 -9.43 -16.92
N SER A 182 12.81 -9.67 -17.86
CA SER A 182 12.45 -9.80 -19.29
C SER A 182 11.71 -11.10 -19.61
N ASN A 183 11.91 -12.15 -18.82
CA ASN A 183 11.23 -13.45 -18.96
C ASN A 183 10.07 -13.62 -17.97
N MET A 184 9.38 -12.53 -17.59
CA MET A 184 8.29 -12.58 -16.63
C MET A 184 7.11 -13.39 -17.18
N ALA A 185 6.63 -14.38 -16.41
CA ALA A 185 5.55 -15.27 -16.83
C ALA A 185 4.18 -14.54 -16.93
N SER A 186 3.25 -15.16 -17.64
CA SER A 186 1.88 -14.68 -17.95
C SER A 186 0.97 -14.38 -16.75
N ILE A 187 1.43 -14.56 -15.51
CA ILE A 187 0.65 -14.37 -14.28
C ILE A 187 0.09 -12.94 -14.18
N SER A 188 0.75 -11.96 -14.82
CA SER A 188 0.38 -10.54 -14.76
C SER A 188 -0.65 -10.10 -15.82
N CYS A 189 -1.00 -10.95 -16.80
CA CYS A 189 -1.86 -10.59 -17.92
C CYS A 189 -3.15 -11.42 -17.94
N SER A 190 -4.28 -10.80 -18.27
CA SER A 190 -5.53 -11.52 -18.55
C SER A 190 -5.44 -12.29 -19.88
N GLY A 191 -6.15 -13.42 -19.98
CA GLY A 191 -6.26 -14.17 -21.24
C GLY A 191 -5.02 -14.98 -21.65
N GLY A 192 -4.07 -15.23 -20.74
CA GLY A 192 -2.90 -16.07 -21.02
C GLY A 192 -1.84 -15.43 -21.93
N GLN A 193 -1.94 -14.11 -22.15
CA GLN A 193 -0.92 -13.36 -22.90
C GLN A 193 0.39 -13.30 -22.11
N GLU A 194 1.52 -13.42 -22.80
CA GLU A 194 2.83 -13.10 -22.23
C GLU A 194 3.05 -11.58 -22.25
N PRO A 195 3.48 -10.97 -21.14
CA PRO A 195 3.75 -9.54 -21.13
C PRO A 195 4.92 -9.20 -22.04
N THR A 196 4.80 -8.12 -22.82
CA THR A 196 5.96 -7.51 -23.47
C THR A 196 6.64 -6.60 -22.47
N VAL A 197 7.75 -7.06 -21.90
CA VAL A 197 8.51 -6.28 -20.91
C VAL A 197 9.60 -5.48 -21.61
N GLN A 198 9.63 -4.17 -21.38
CA GLN A 198 10.73 -3.30 -21.76
C GLN A 198 11.43 -2.79 -20.52
N VAL A 199 12.77 -2.84 -20.52
CA VAL A 199 13.57 -2.40 -19.39
C VAL A 199 14.47 -1.25 -19.84
N GLY A 200 14.44 -0.16 -19.08
CA GLY A 200 15.37 0.96 -19.19
C GLY A 200 16.25 1.01 -17.94
N LEU A 201 17.41 1.65 -18.03
CA LEU A 201 18.35 1.72 -16.91
C LEU A 201 18.96 3.11 -16.80
N LEU A 202 19.01 3.64 -15.59
CA LEU A 202 19.66 4.90 -15.27
C LEU A 202 20.84 4.63 -14.32
N ALA A 203 22.05 4.90 -14.80
CA ALA A 203 23.29 4.70 -14.05
C ALA A 203 24.25 5.87 -14.24
N MET A 204 25.30 5.92 -13.42
CA MET A 204 26.40 6.85 -13.62
C MET A 204 27.54 6.19 -14.40
N ASP A 205 28.13 6.90 -15.35
CA ASP A 205 29.34 6.46 -16.06
C ASP A 205 30.62 6.66 -15.23
N SER A 206 31.78 6.36 -15.84
CA SER A 206 33.11 6.56 -15.24
C SER A 206 33.45 8.03 -14.94
N ALA A 207 32.75 8.99 -15.53
CA ALA A 207 32.88 10.43 -15.29
C ALA A 207 31.82 10.97 -14.30
N SER A 208 31.07 10.09 -13.63
CA SER A 208 29.97 10.43 -12.72
C SER A 208 28.85 11.23 -13.39
N GLN A 209 28.66 11.09 -14.70
CA GLN A 209 27.52 11.67 -15.42
C GLN A 209 26.37 10.65 -15.50
N PRO A 210 25.11 11.11 -15.35
CA PRO A 210 23.96 10.24 -15.51
C PRO A 210 23.83 9.80 -16.98
N VAL A 211 23.81 8.49 -17.20
CA VAL A 211 23.54 7.87 -18.50
C VAL A 211 22.25 7.09 -18.41
N GLN A 212 21.33 7.43 -19.31
CA GLN A 212 20.08 6.71 -19.52
C GLN A 212 20.26 5.71 -20.66
N LEU A 213 20.01 4.44 -20.37
CA LEU A 213 19.86 3.39 -21.35
C LEU A 213 18.38 3.27 -21.67
N ASP A 214 18.04 3.41 -22.95
CA ASP A 214 16.67 3.39 -23.44
C ASP A 214 15.97 2.06 -23.16
N PHE A 215 14.64 2.13 -23.05
CA PHE A 215 13.80 0.96 -22.91
C PHE A 215 14.01 -0.01 -24.08
N THR A 216 14.29 -1.28 -23.75
CA THR A 216 14.43 -2.35 -24.74
C THR A 216 13.82 -3.65 -24.23
N ASN A 217 13.29 -4.43 -25.17
CA ASN A 217 12.85 -5.81 -24.94
C ASN A 217 13.99 -6.84 -25.08
N ASN A 218 15.23 -6.38 -25.35
CA ASN A 218 16.39 -7.24 -25.50
C ASN A 218 17.28 -7.16 -24.26
N PRO A 219 17.15 -8.10 -23.29
CA PRO A 219 17.95 -8.07 -22.06
C PRO A 219 19.45 -8.18 -22.30
N ASN A 220 19.86 -8.86 -23.38
CA ASN A 220 21.28 -9.00 -23.71
C ASN A 220 21.85 -7.67 -24.20
N LYS A 221 21.11 -6.95 -25.05
CA LYS A 221 21.51 -5.61 -25.50
C LYS A 221 21.62 -4.65 -24.33
N LEU A 222 20.60 -4.58 -23.47
CA LEU A 222 20.60 -3.74 -22.29
C LEU A 222 21.76 -4.07 -21.35
N PHE A 223 22.08 -5.36 -21.20
CA PHE A 223 23.19 -5.80 -20.38
C PHE A 223 24.56 -5.43 -20.98
N GLU A 224 24.74 -5.55 -22.29
CA GLU A 224 25.95 -5.09 -22.97
C GLU A 224 26.12 -3.58 -22.85
N ASP A 225 25.04 -2.82 -23.05
CA ASP A 225 25.03 -1.36 -22.90
C ASP A 225 25.37 -0.96 -21.44
N PHE A 226 24.83 -1.68 -20.45
CA PHE A 226 25.20 -1.51 -19.04
C PHE A 226 26.67 -1.82 -18.78
N ARG A 227 27.22 -2.90 -19.37
CA ARG A 227 28.65 -3.22 -19.22
C ARG A 227 29.56 -2.17 -19.84
N ALA A 228 29.12 -1.51 -20.92
CA ALA A 228 29.88 -0.48 -21.59
C ALA A 228 30.09 0.77 -20.72
N LEU A 229 29.21 1.02 -19.73
CA LEU A 229 29.35 2.13 -18.77
C LEU A 229 30.56 2.02 -17.83
N ARG A 230 31.23 0.87 -17.80
CA ARG A 230 32.51 0.69 -17.09
C ARG A 230 33.69 1.34 -17.81
N GLY A 231 33.57 1.55 -19.13
CA GLY A 231 34.61 2.03 -20.03
C GLY A 231 35.07 3.45 -19.77
#